data_AF-A0A934FWR0-F1
#
_entry.id   AF-A0A934FWR0-F1
#
_cell.length_a   1.000
_cell.length_b   1.000
_cell.length_c   1.000
_cell.angle_alpha   90.00
_cell.angle_beta   90.00
_cell.angle_gamma   90.00
#
_symmetry.space_group_name_H-M   'P 1'
#
loop_
_entity.id
_entity.type
_entity.pdbx_description
1 polymer ?
#
loop_
_entity_poly.entity_id
_entity_poly.type
_entity_poly.pdbx_seq_one_letter_code
_entity_poly.pdbx_strand_id
1 'polypeptide(L)'
;MTIRSFVSIARRTRFAPLVLPFVLFGVRPVAQDSLQLSDGRFVLDKRMSVVDDGVVVHFEHGDVKVPKALVKACTSSGTAEKDDWTPDERAKLDKGLVPFEGKWVPKDRRDKELERRRAQREERIAKSRDLREWRNHAVLKTKNFEFHFTIDPDVMEGYAELMETYFREFTREWGITKPPKVDRLKVCFFHDEEYFHQVGGASEGVIGYYRFVEPRELNFFYDRLDQDMTVDVMFHETNHYLTHLIDLKFHYPPWVNESLAEYYGASQWDPEAKKMTIGNLQEGRLAVIQDAIKSDEWQGLEDLIRIEHGQFNALHYAWGWSFVHFLLSNPRYSKGFKSFYMALAREKSVKRVPYFYDLKQVEADEQIRVLKASLRVDDLATLEKEWHDYVKGMQAASHRGYTQAGHIALARGMPIKAQRLFKTAIEMGATDPRAHYGYGRALEQKGKRDEALAQYDRAIAIDPLEGMFYVRKAECLGRGDDKTNEKEIERLFALAEEIAPDAYDVMLAKAMWQFRGK
;
A
#
# COMPACT_ATOMS: atom_id res chain seq x y z
N MET A 1 -49.38 -50.43 -14.85
CA MET A 1 -50.82 -50.14 -14.83
C MET A 1 -50.97 -48.66 -14.55
N THR A 2 -51.72 -48.00 -15.42
CA THR A 2 -51.88 -46.56 -15.59
C THR A 2 -53.05 -46.03 -14.74
N ILE A 3 -53.27 -44.70 -14.73
CA ILE A 3 -54.59 -43.99 -14.61
C ILE A 3 -55.11 -43.82 -13.15
N ARG A 4 -55.61 -42.68 -12.63
CA ARG A 4 -56.12 -41.41 -13.20
C ARG A 4 -56.23 -40.30 -12.14
N SER A 5 -56.29 -39.07 -12.65
CA SER A 5 -56.59 -37.77 -12.05
C SER A 5 -57.88 -37.65 -11.23
N PHE A 6 -57.96 -36.64 -10.35
CA PHE A 6 -59.17 -35.79 -10.21
C PHE A 6 -58.81 -34.36 -9.77
N VAL A 7 -59.59 -33.41 -10.30
CA VAL A 7 -59.47 -31.95 -10.29
C VAL A 7 -60.51 -31.33 -9.32
N SER A 8 -60.26 -30.09 -8.88
CA SER A 8 -61.19 -29.11 -8.25
C SER A 8 -61.33 -29.26 -6.72
N ILE A 9 -61.24 -28.22 -5.88
CA ILE A 9 -62.01 -26.97 -5.88
C ILE A 9 -61.21 -25.86 -5.17
N ALA A 10 -61.08 -24.70 -5.80
CA ALA A 10 -60.62 -23.46 -5.19
C ALA A 10 -61.77 -22.80 -4.39
N ARG A 11 -61.55 -22.52 -3.10
CA ARG A 11 -62.38 -21.58 -2.32
C ARG A 11 -61.58 -20.31 -2.05
N ARG A 12 -62.10 -19.20 -2.58
CA ARG A 12 -61.67 -17.82 -2.30
C ARG A 12 -62.07 -17.45 -0.87
N THR A 13 -61.10 -17.15 -0.01
CA THR A 13 -61.29 -16.33 1.19
C THR A 13 -60.71 -14.94 0.92
N ARG A 14 -61.60 -13.93 0.93
CA ARG A 14 -61.23 -12.52 0.88
C ARG A 14 -60.63 -12.13 2.24
N PHE A 15 -59.34 -11.80 2.27
CA PHE A 15 -58.77 -11.00 3.35
C PHE A 15 -58.69 -9.54 2.87
N ALA A 16 -59.40 -8.67 3.58
CA ALA A 16 -59.27 -7.22 3.42
C ALA A 16 -57.90 -6.77 3.96
N PRO A 17 -57.17 -5.88 3.28
CA PRO A 17 -55.93 -5.35 3.83
C PRO A 17 -56.28 -4.36 4.96
N LEU A 18 -55.81 -4.67 6.16
CA LEU A 18 -55.79 -3.73 7.28
C LEU A 18 -54.81 -2.61 6.89
N VAL A 19 -55.33 -1.41 6.64
CA VAL A 19 -54.50 -0.21 6.48
C VAL A 19 -54.01 0.17 7.87
N LEU A 20 -52.78 -0.21 8.20
CA LEU A 20 -52.07 0.35 9.35
C LEU A 20 -51.75 1.83 9.05
N PRO A 21 -52.00 2.75 10.00
CA PRO A 21 -51.67 4.15 9.81
C PRO A 21 -50.14 4.26 9.73
N PHE A 22 -49.66 4.92 8.68
CA PHE A 22 -48.28 5.40 8.59
C PHE A 22 -48.01 6.27 9.82
N VAL A 23 -47.32 5.71 10.81
CA VAL A 23 -46.60 6.50 11.78
C VAL A 23 -45.51 7.20 10.98
N LEU A 24 -45.66 8.52 10.81
CA LEU A 24 -44.59 9.41 10.39
C LEU A 24 -43.43 9.22 11.38
N PHE A 25 -42.52 8.30 11.06
CA PHE A 25 -41.19 8.34 11.63
C PHE A 25 -40.61 9.68 11.22
N GLY A 26 -40.49 10.58 12.19
CA GLY A 26 -39.71 11.80 12.02
C GLY A 26 -38.36 11.39 11.47
N VAL A 27 -38.08 11.81 10.24
CA VAL A 27 -36.76 11.68 9.63
C VAL A 27 -35.81 12.41 10.58
N ARG A 28 -35.06 11.67 11.39
CA ARG A 28 -33.90 12.25 12.08
C ARG A 28 -33.06 12.87 10.96
N PRO A 29 -32.69 14.16 11.02
CA PRO A 29 -31.76 14.70 10.06
C PRO A 29 -30.48 13.87 10.18
N VAL A 30 -30.24 13.01 9.19
CA VAL A 30 -28.98 12.27 9.03
C VAL A 30 -27.90 13.33 8.92
N ALA A 31 -26.83 13.22 9.71
CA ALA A 31 -25.81 14.25 9.83
C ALA A 31 -25.32 14.67 8.44
N GLN A 32 -25.54 15.93 8.08
CA GLN A 32 -25.08 16.57 6.83
C GLN A 32 -23.55 16.78 6.80
N ASP A 33 -22.88 16.32 7.85
CA ASP A 33 -21.45 16.51 8.06
C ASP A 33 -20.67 15.51 7.22
N SER A 34 -19.56 15.99 6.66
CA SER A 34 -18.66 15.13 5.92
C SER A 34 -17.23 15.60 6.08
N LEU A 35 -16.34 14.62 6.15
CA LEU A 35 -14.91 14.83 6.23
C LEU A 35 -14.26 14.10 5.07
N GLN A 36 -13.54 14.84 4.24
CA GLN A 36 -12.63 14.31 3.24
C GLN A 36 -11.22 14.47 3.77
N LEU A 37 -10.48 13.37 3.77
CA LEU A 37 -9.09 13.35 4.16
C LEU A 37 -8.17 13.58 2.94
N SER A 38 -6.94 14.01 3.21
CA SER A 38 -5.91 14.24 2.20
C SER A 38 -5.54 12.99 1.41
N ASP A 39 -5.72 11.81 2.03
CA ASP A 39 -5.46 10.49 1.45
C ASP A 39 -6.66 9.89 0.69
N GLY A 40 -7.76 10.64 0.56
CA GLY A 40 -8.95 10.21 -0.17
C GLY A 40 -10.00 9.47 0.65
N ARG A 41 -9.78 9.21 1.95
CA ARG A 41 -10.83 8.67 2.83
C ARG A 41 -11.96 9.68 3.02
N PHE A 42 -13.16 9.14 3.25
CA PHE A 42 -14.34 9.92 3.61
C PHE A 42 -14.94 9.39 4.90
N VAL A 43 -15.30 10.30 5.80
CA VAL A 43 -16.24 10.01 6.89
C VAL A 43 -17.53 10.73 6.56
N LEU A 44 -18.63 9.98 6.51
CA LEU A 44 -19.98 10.49 6.26
C LEU A 44 -20.92 10.12 7.41
N ASP A 45 -22.04 10.82 7.49
CA ASP A 45 -23.18 10.50 8.36
C ASP A 45 -22.82 10.43 9.86
N LYS A 46 -21.67 10.99 10.24
CA LYS A 46 -21.22 11.17 11.62
C LYS A 46 -21.28 12.65 11.95
N ARG A 47 -21.72 13.01 13.16
CA ARG A 47 -21.64 14.40 13.63
C ARG A 47 -20.17 14.80 13.78
N MET A 48 -19.85 16.05 13.48
CA MET A 48 -18.49 16.57 13.51
C MET A 48 -18.41 17.94 14.15
N SER A 49 -17.41 18.14 15.00
CA SER A 49 -17.06 19.44 15.58
C SER A 49 -15.72 19.92 15.00
N VAL A 50 -15.71 21.06 14.32
CA VAL A 50 -14.47 21.69 13.85
C VAL A 50 -13.79 22.37 15.03
N VAL A 51 -12.52 22.06 15.26
CA VAL A 51 -11.68 22.63 16.34
C VAL A 51 -10.42 23.25 15.74
N ASP A 52 -9.72 24.10 16.49
CA ASP A 52 -8.58 24.89 15.96
C ASP A 52 -7.49 24.04 15.28
N ASP A 53 -7.25 22.84 15.81
CA ASP A 53 -6.21 21.91 15.37
C ASP A 53 -6.75 20.65 14.65
N GLY A 54 -8.02 20.64 14.23
CA GLY A 54 -8.57 19.51 13.49
C GLY A 54 -10.10 19.42 13.44
N VAL A 55 -10.60 18.19 13.34
CA VAL A 55 -12.03 17.88 13.33
C VAL A 55 -12.28 16.72 14.30
N VAL A 56 -13.20 16.89 15.24
CA VAL A 56 -13.66 15.79 16.10
C VAL A 56 -14.84 15.11 15.42
N VAL A 57 -14.69 13.82 15.14
CA VAL A 57 -15.76 12.96 14.63
C VAL A 57 -16.38 12.21 15.82
N HIS A 58 -17.71 12.30 15.95
CA HIS A 58 -18.44 11.68 17.05
C HIS A 58 -18.99 10.31 16.63
N PHE A 59 -18.29 9.25 17.03
CA PHE A 59 -18.74 7.86 16.90
C PHE A 59 -19.53 7.43 18.13
N GLU A 60 -20.31 6.35 18.03
CA GLU A 60 -21.11 5.85 19.16
C GLU A 60 -20.22 5.39 20.33
N HIS A 61 -19.08 4.78 20.01
CA HIS A 61 -18.14 4.23 21.00
C HIS A 61 -16.94 5.14 21.32
N GLY A 62 -16.96 6.41 20.89
CA GLY A 62 -15.98 7.40 21.30
C GLY A 62 -15.75 8.53 20.31
N ASP A 63 -15.24 9.64 20.81
CA ASP A 63 -14.84 10.77 19.96
C ASP A 63 -13.45 10.53 19.37
N VAL A 64 -13.32 10.82 18.08
CA VAL A 64 -12.06 10.66 17.32
C VAL A 64 -11.63 12.02 16.80
N LYS A 65 -10.53 12.55 17.33
CA LYS A 65 -9.97 13.83 16.90
C LYS A 65 -9.04 13.62 15.72
N VAL A 66 -9.47 14.06 14.53
CA VAL A 66 -8.69 14.03 13.29
C VAL A 66 -7.80 15.28 13.19
N PRO A 67 -6.46 15.14 13.18
CA PRO A 67 -5.54 16.26 13.06
C PRO A 67 -5.78 17.06 11.78
N LYS A 68 -5.64 18.38 11.85
CA LYS A 68 -5.77 19.30 10.70
C LYS A 68 -4.92 18.89 9.49
N ALA A 69 -3.73 18.30 9.72
CA ALA A 69 -2.84 17.82 8.66
C ALA A 69 -3.48 16.75 7.75
N LEU A 70 -4.43 15.97 8.27
CA LEU A 70 -5.14 14.94 7.51
C LEU A 70 -6.40 15.46 6.82
N VAL A 71 -6.88 16.65 7.17
CA VAL A 71 -8.15 17.20 6.67
C VAL A 71 -7.94 17.91 5.33
N LYS A 72 -8.50 17.36 4.25
CA LYS A 72 -8.53 18.01 2.92
C LYS A 72 -9.70 18.96 2.79
N ALA A 73 -10.87 18.51 3.19
CA ALA A 73 -12.08 19.32 3.22
C ALA A 73 -13.01 18.78 4.29
N CYS A 74 -13.64 19.67 5.06
CA CYS A 74 -14.71 19.31 5.97
C CYS A 74 -15.91 20.20 5.66
N THR A 75 -17.05 19.57 5.40
CA THR A 75 -18.33 20.25 5.44
C THR A 75 -18.96 19.84 6.75
N SER A 76 -18.86 20.68 7.77
CA SER A 76 -19.79 20.58 8.89
C SER A 76 -21.03 21.38 8.48
N SER A 77 -22.19 20.77 8.61
CA SER A 77 -23.49 21.43 8.50
C SER A 77 -23.66 22.58 9.47
N GLY A 78 -22.72 22.74 10.42
CA GLY A 78 -22.48 24.01 11.05
C GLY A 78 -23.73 24.50 11.74
N THR A 79 -24.02 23.88 12.85
CA THR A 79 -24.19 24.69 14.05
C THR A 79 -23.02 24.28 14.96
N ALA A 80 -21.83 24.89 14.84
CA ALA A 80 -21.57 26.05 15.67
C ALA A 80 -22.81 26.96 15.68
N GLU A 81 -23.67 26.76 16.68
CA GLU A 81 -24.58 27.81 17.10
C GLU A 81 -23.68 28.99 17.45
N LYS A 82 -23.41 29.86 16.47
CA LYS A 82 -22.82 31.17 16.71
C LYS A 82 -23.91 31.95 17.43
N ASP A 83 -24.02 31.80 18.74
CA ASP A 83 -25.08 32.47 19.52
C ASP A 83 -24.93 34.00 19.51
N ASP A 84 -23.73 34.48 19.18
CA ASP A 84 -23.30 35.87 19.09
C ASP A 84 -23.41 36.45 17.66
N TRP A 85 -24.57 36.26 17.02
CA TRP A 85 -24.88 36.97 15.77
C TRP A 85 -24.90 38.48 15.97
N THR A 86 -24.16 39.21 15.12
CA THR A 86 -24.27 40.68 15.06
C THR A 86 -25.68 41.09 14.62
N PRO A 87 -26.13 42.33 14.93
CA PRO A 87 -27.46 42.80 14.52
C PRO A 87 -27.72 42.67 13.01
N ASP A 88 -26.70 42.94 12.17
CA ASP A 88 -26.79 42.82 10.72
C ASP A 88 -26.90 41.37 10.24
N GLU A 89 -26.27 40.43 10.94
CA GLU A 89 -26.39 38.99 10.64
C GLU A 89 -27.76 38.45 11.08
N ARG A 90 -28.28 38.89 12.24
CA ARG A 90 -29.66 38.57 12.67
C ARG A 90 -30.69 39.05 11.66
N ALA A 91 -30.55 40.27 11.16
CA ALA A 91 -31.43 40.81 10.12
C ALA A 91 -31.39 40.00 8.81
N LYS A 92 -30.28 39.30 8.50
CA LYS A 92 -30.18 38.39 7.35
C LYS A 92 -30.83 37.04 7.64
N LEU A 93 -30.66 36.50 8.85
CA LEU A 93 -31.34 35.28 9.31
C LEU A 93 -32.86 35.46 9.30
N ASP A 94 -33.37 36.60 9.77
CA ASP A 94 -34.81 36.93 9.77
C ASP A 94 -35.39 37.00 8.35
N LYS A 95 -34.55 37.31 7.34
CA LYS A 95 -34.91 37.29 5.92
C LYS A 95 -34.79 35.90 5.28
N GLY A 96 -34.55 34.85 6.08
CA GLY A 96 -34.39 33.47 5.62
C GLY A 96 -33.07 33.19 4.89
N LEU A 97 -32.08 34.09 5.02
CA LEU A 97 -30.74 33.88 4.49
C LEU A 97 -29.86 33.18 5.53
N VAL A 98 -28.99 32.31 5.05
CA VAL A 98 -28.04 31.55 5.87
C VAL A 98 -26.63 31.70 5.28
N PRO A 99 -25.58 31.72 6.12
CA PRO A 99 -24.22 31.70 5.62
C PRO A 99 -23.91 30.35 4.97
N PHE A 100 -23.30 30.39 3.79
CA PHE A 100 -22.82 29.22 3.04
C PHE A 100 -21.65 29.64 2.15
N GLU A 101 -20.48 29.01 2.31
CA GLU A 101 -19.25 29.27 1.53
C GLU A 101 -18.86 30.76 1.47
N GLY A 102 -18.92 31.44 2.61
CA GLY A 102 -18.56 32.86 2.71
C GLY A 102 -19.61 33.84 2.15
N LYS A 103 -20.81 33.35 1.77
CA LYS A 103 -21.91 34.17 1.24
C LYS A 103 -23.20 33.95 2.03
N TRP A 104 -24.09 34.94 2.02
CA TRP A 104 -25.45 34.80 2.54
C TRP A 104 -26.38 34.36 1.39
N VAL A 105 -27.01 33.21 1.54
CA VAL A 105 -27.87 32.61 0.50
C VAL A 105 -29.22 32.21 1.09
N PRO A 106 -30.31 32.16 0.30
CA PRO A 106 -31.58 31.59 0.76
C PRO A 106 -31.39 30.16 1.30
N LYS A 107 -32.04 29.87 2.42
CA LYS A 107 -31.96 28.57 3.09
C LYS A 107 -32.27 27.40 2.15
N ASP A 108 -33.33 27.52 1.35
CA ASP A 108 -33.76 26.50 0.38
C ASP A 108 -32.72 26.24 -0.71
N ARG A 109 -32.03 27.29 -1.18
CA ARG A 109 -30.96 27.18 -2.19
C ARG A 109 -29.76 26.44 -1.62
N ARG A 110 -29.34 26.78 -0.39
CA ARG A 110 -28.28 26.04 0.32
C ARG A 110 -28.67 24.57 0.47
N ASP A 111 -29.87 24.30 0.97
CA ASP A 111 -30.33 22.95 1.26
C ASP A 111 -30.40 22.09 -0.01
N LYS A 112 -30.91 22.64 -1.14
CA LYS A 112 -30.90 21.95 -2.44
C LYS A 112 -29.49 21.65 -2.95
N GLU A 113 -28.55 22.58 -2.80
CA GLU A 113 -27.17 22.37 -3.23
C GLU A 113 -26.45 21.33 -2.35
N LEU A 114 -26.70 21.33 -1.03
CA LEU A 114 -26.22 20.29 -0.12
C LEU A 114 -26.78 18.91 -0.50
N GLU A 115 -28.08 18.79 -0.77
CA GLU A 115 -28.70 17.53 -1.22
C GLU A 115 -28.13 17.04 -2.56
N ARG A 116 -27.90 17.96 -3.52
CA ARG A 116 -27.27 17.61 -4.81
C ARG A 116 -25.85 17.07 -4.60
N ARG A 117 -25.05 17.75 -3.78
CA ARG A 117 -23.68 17.31 -3.45
C ARG A 117 -23.66 15.98 -2.70
N ARG A 118 -24.63 15.77 -1.80
CA ARG A 118 -24.85 14.50 -1.10
C ARG A 118 -25.13 13.37 -2.08
N ALA A 119 -26.13 13.51 -2.96
CA ALA A 119 -26.49 12.49 -3.93
C ALA A 119 -25.31 12.11 -4.85
N GLN A 120 -24.57 13.11 -5.34
CA GLN A 120 -23.37 12.87 -6.15
C GLN A 120 -22.28 12.11 -5.37
N ARG A 121 -22.14 12.38 -4.07
CA ARG A 121 -21.15 11.73 -3.22
C ARG A 121 -21.56 10.32 -2.79
N GLU A 122 -22.84 10.09 -2.46
CA GLU A 122 -23.39 8.76 -2.18
C GLU A 122 -23.24 7.84 -3.40
N GLU A 123 -23.53 8.35 -4.60
CA GLU A 123 -23.31 7.60 -5.85
C GLU A 123 -21.83 7.21 -6.03
N ARG A 124 -20.91 8.15 -5.76
CA ARG A 124 -19.48 7.90 -5.87
C ARG A 124 -18.98 6.86 -4.86
N ILE A 125 -19.46 6.91 -3.61
CA ILE A 125 -19.10 5.93 -2.58
C ILE A 125 -19.68 4.56 -2.90
N ALA A 126 -20.93 4.50 -3.37
CA ALA A 126 -21.54 3.24 -3.80
C ALA A 126 -20.72 2.60 -4.93
N LYS A 127 -20.28 3.39 -5.93
CA LYS A 127 -19.39 2.93 -7.00
C LYS A 127 -18.02 2.47 -6.46
N SER A 128 -17.39 3.26 -5.58
CA SER A 128 -16.10 2.90 -4.98
C SER A 128 -16.19 1.60 -4.18
N ARG A 129 -17.29 1.38 -3.44
CA ARG A 129 -17.53 0.14 -2.70
C ARG A 129 -17.76 -1.04 -3.63
N ASP A 130 -18.53 -0.87 -4.70
CA ASP A 130 -18.79 -1.94 -5.67
C ASP A 130 -17.50 -2.36 -6.41
N LEU A 131 -16.60 -1.39 -6.69
CA LEU A 131 -15.29 -1.62 -7.32
C LEU A 131 -14.31 -2.43 -6.47
N ARG A 132 -14.50 -2.49 -5.14
CA ARG A 132 -13.60 -3.27 -4.26
C ARG A 132 -13.71 -4.77 -4.45
N GLU A 133 -14.83 -5.24 -4.99
CA GLU A 133 -14.99 -6.64 -5.37
C GLU A 133 -14.31 -6.91 -6.70
N TRP A 134 -13.38 -7.88 -6.74
CA TRP A 134 -12.60 -8.22 -7.92
C TRP A 134 -13.47 -8.57 -9.13
N ARG A 135 -14.66 -9.15 -8.95
CA ARG A 135 -15.58 -9.41 -10.08
C ARG A 135 -16.08 -8.14 -10.78
N ASN A 136 -16.03 -7.01 -10.08
CA ASN A 136 -16.48 -5.69 -10.53
C ASN A 136 -15.31 -4.75 -10.82
N HIS A 137 -14.06 -5.25 -10.85
CA HIS A 137 -12.88 -4.44 -11.09
C HIS A 137 -13.03 -3.57 -12.33
N ALA A 138 -12.49 -2.36 -12.28
CA ALA A 138 -12.44 -1.47 -13.43
C ALA A 138 -11.29 -1.88 -14.37
N VAL A 139 -11.44 -1.52 -15.65
CA VAL A 139 -10.42 -1.78 -16.68
C VAL A 139 -9.99 -0.47 -17.33
N LEU A 140 -8.68 -0.22 -17.35
CA LEU A 140 -8.05 0.92 -18.02
C LEU A 140 -6.98 0.41 -19.00
N LYS A 141 -7.05 0.84 -20.25
CA LYS A 141 -6.13 0.38 -21.30
C LYS A 141 -5.20 1.51 -21.76
N THR A 142 -3.90 1.34 -21.57
CA THR A 142 -2.84 2.27 -22.05
C THR A 142 -1.94 1.58 -23.09
N LYS A 143 -1.09 2.33 -23.80
CA LYS A 143 -0.32 1.82 -24.96
C LYS A 143 0.33 0.45 -24.72
N ASN A 144 0.92 0.23 -23.56
CA ASN A 144 1.67 -0.97 -23.21
C ASN A 144 0.99 -1.85 -22.14
N PHE A 145 -0.05 -1.37 -21.47
CA PHE A 145 -0.66 -2.05 -20.32
C PHE A 145 -2.20 -2.11 -20.39
N GLU A 146 -2.76 -3.17 -19.80
CA GLU A 146 -4.18 -3.34 -19.55
C GLU A 146 -4.36 -3.55 -18.05
N PHE A 147 -4.80 -2.50 -17.37
CA PHE A 147 -4.96 -2.47 -15.92
C PHE A 147 -6.34 -2.98 -15.53
N HIS A 148 -6.37 -3.95 -14.63
CA HIS A 148 -7.53 -4.47 -13.93
C HIS A 148 -7.38 -4.07 -12.46
N PHE A 149 -8.25 -3.19 -11.95
CA PHE A 149 -7.98 -2.53 -10.67
C PHE A 149 -9.23 -2.34 -9.82
N THR A 150 -9.01 -2.26 -8.50
CA THR A 150 -10.07 -2.09 -7.49
C THR A 150 -9.91 -0.81 -6.66
N ILE A 151 -8.89 0.00 -6.96
CA ILE A 151 -8.72 1.35 -6.39
C ILE A 151 -9.64 2.39 -7.06
N ASP A 152 -9.70 3.58 -6.47
CA ASP A 152 -10.42 4.72 -7.05
C ASP A 152 -9.88 5.04 -8.47
N PRO A 153 -10.75 5.16 -9.49
CA PRO A 153 -10.33 5.44 -10.87
C PRO A 153 -9.49 6.71 -11.04
N ASP A 154 -9.75 7.77 -10.28
CA ASP A 154 -8.98 9.02 -10.38
C ASP A 154 -7.55 8.81 -9.86
N VAL A 155 -7.36 7.92 -8.87
CA VAL A 155 -6.03 7.54 -8.36
C VAL A 155 -5.32 6.65 -9.38
N MET A 156 -6.03 5.69 -9.99
CA MET A 156 -5.46 4.76 -10.98
C MET A 156 -4.86 5.47 -12.19
N GLU A 157 -5.47 6.54 -12.69
CA GLU A 157 -4.98 7.28 -13.86
C GLU A 157 -3.52 7.75 -13.66
N GLY A 158 -3.19 8.29 -12.48
CA GLY A 158 -1.83 8.72 -12.15
C GLY A 158 -0.81 7.59 -12.19
N TYR A 159 -1.15 6.43 -11.63
CA TYR A 159 -0.28 5.25 -11.67
C TYR A 159 -0.09 4.70 -13.09
N ALA A 160 -1.16 4.69 -13.89
CA ALA A 160 -1.09 4.22 -15.27
C ALA A 160 -0.18 5.10 -16.14
N GLU A 161 -0.28 6.43 -16.00
CA GLU A 161 0.61 7.39 -16.68
C GLU A 161 2.07 7.25 -16.23
N LEU A 162 2.27 7.04 -14.93
CA LEU A 162 3.59 6.84 -14.34
C LEU A 162 4.26 5.57 -14.85
N MET A 163 3.53 4.45 -14.91
CA MET A 163 4.02 3.17 -15.42
C MET A 163 4.35 3.24 -16.92
N GLU A 164 3.54 3.94 -17.72
CA GLU A 164 3.86 4.21 -19.14
C GLU A 164 5.10 5.09 -19.31
N THR A 165 5.29 6.05 -18.41
CA THR A 165 6.50 6.87 -18.38
C THR A 165 7.71 6.02 -18.05
N TYR A 166 7.64 5.20 -17.01
CA TYR A 166 8.72 4.29 -16.65
C TYR A 166 9.06 3.29 -17.77
N PHE A 167 8.05 2.69 -18.41
CA PHE A 167 8.23 1.84 -19.59
C PHE A 167 9.06 2.55 -20.66
N ARG A 168 8.69 3.78 -21.03
CA ARG A 168 9.37 4.57 -22.07
C ARG A 168 10.81 4.91 -21.68
N GLU A 169 11.04 5.36 -20.45
CA GLU A 169 12.37 5.78 -20.00
C GLU A 169 13.32 4.58 -19.94
N PHE A 170 12.89 3.46 -19.37
CA PHE A 170 13.69 2.25 -19.25
C PHE A 170 14.01 1.63 -20.62
N THR A 171 12.99 1.44 -21.48
CA THR A 171 13.22 0.84 -22.80
C THR A 171 14.15 1.68 -23.67
N ARG A 172 14.07 3.01 -23.57
CA ARG A 172 15.01 3.93 -24.23
C ARG A 172 16.42 3.79 -23.68
N GLU A 173 16.57 3.73 -22.36
CA GLU A 173 17.88 3.62 -21.70
C GLU A 173 18.60 2.30 -22.03
N TRP A 174 17.86 1.20 -22.13
CA TRP A 174 18.39 -0.15 -22.38
C TRP A 174 18.35 -0.58 -23.85
N GLY A 175 17.79 0.23 -24.74
CA GLY A 175 17.63 -0.13 -26.16
C GLY A 175 16.75 -1.36 -26.36
N ILE A 176 15.70 -1.49 -25.54
CA ILE A 176 14.75 -2.61 -25.58
C ILE A 176 13.56 -2.23 -26.45
N THR A 177 13.16 -3.13 -27.34
CA THR A 177 11.96 -2.97 -28.17
C THR A 177 10.99 -4.09 -27.85
N LYS A 178 9.72 -3.75 -27.60
CA LYS A 178 8.67 -4.75 -27.37
C LYS A 178 8.52 -5.63 -28.62
N PRO A 179 8.58 -6.97 -28.50
CA PRO A 179 8.42 -7.86 -29.66
C PRO A 179 7.03 -7.68 -30.31
N PRO A 180 6.89 -7.77 -31.65
CA PRO A 180 5.63 -7.46 -32.35
C PRO A 180 4.41 -8.30 -31.96
N LYS A 181 4.61 -9.50 -31.39
CA LYS A 181 3.53 -10.41 -30.98
C LYS A 181 3.18 -10.31 -29.49
N VAL A 182 3.79 -9.37 -28.77
CA VAL A 182 3.50 -9.14 -27.35
C VAL A 182 2.47 -8.03 -27.25
N ASP A 183 1.28 -8.38 -26.77
CA ASP A 183 0.17 -7.46 -26.53
C ASP A 183 0.43 -6.53 -25.34
N ARG A 184 -0.62 -5.91 -24.80
CA ARG A 184 -0.55 -5.16 -23.54
C ARG A 184 -0.33 -6.14 -22.41
N LEU A 185 0.57 -5.82 -21.48
CA LEU A 185 0.72 -6.62 -20.27
C LEU A 185 -0.52 -6.41 -19.39
N LYS A 186 -1.13 -7.51 -18.96
CA LYS A 186 -2.19 -7.46 -17.96
C LYS A 186 -1.59 -7.08 -16.59
N VAL A 187 -2.15 -6.06 -15.97
CA VAL A 187 -1.72 -5.56 -14.66
C VAL A 187 -2.91 -5.63 -13.69
N CYS A 188 -2.79 -6.39 -12.61
CA CYS A 188 -3.78 -6.51 -11.56
C CYS A 188 -3.37 -5.62 -10.38
N PHE A 189 -4.16 -4.58 -10.10
CA PHE A 189 -3.87 -3.60 -9.06
C PHE A 189 -4.95 -3.60 -7.96
N PHE A 190 -4.62 -4.22 -6.84
CA PHE A 190 -5.53 -4.46 -5.73
C PHE A 190 -5.59 -3.24 -4.80
N HIS A 191 -6.70 -3.03 -4.11
CA HIS A 191 -6.90 -1.86 -3.27
C HIS A 191 -6.19 -1.91 -1.91
N ASP A 192 -5.78 -3.11 -1.47
CA ASP A 192 -4.95 -3.33 -0.29
C ASP A 192 -4.23 -4.70 -0.33
N GLU A 193 -3.29 -4.88 0.61
CA GLU A 193 -2.46 -6.07 0.79
C GLU A 193 -3.29 -7.33 1.09
N GLU A 194 -4.28 -7.20 1.99
CA GLU A 194 -5.10 -8.32 2.44
C GLU A 194 -5.86 -8.93 1.27
N TYR A 195 -6.53 -8.09 0.49
CA TYR A 195 -7.30 -8.51 -0.67
C TYR A 195 -6.40 -9.07 -1.78
N PHE A 196 -5.21 -8.51 -1.95
CA PHE A 196 -4.19 -9.06 -2.85
C PHE A 196 -3.81 -10.49 -2.49
N HIS A 197 -3.60 -10.80 -1.20
CA HIS A 197 -3.30 -12.16 -0.78
C HIS A 197 -4.50 -13.11 -0.94
N GLN A 198 -5.71 -12.64 -0.63
CA GLN A 198 -6.92 -13.44 -0.72
C GLN A 198 -7.30 -13.79 -2.17
N VAL A 199 -7.20 -12.82 -3.09
CA VAL A 199 -7.71 -12.94 -4.45
C VAL A 199 -6.60 -13.12 -5.49
N GLY A 200 -5.45 -12.47 -5.30
CA GLY A 200 -4.30 -12.59 -6.19
C GLY A 200 -3.59 -13.95 -6.08
N GLY A 201 -3.81 -14.69 -4.98
CA GLY A 201 -3.22 -16.02 -4.77
C GLY A 201 -1.73 -15.98 -4.39
N ALA A 202 -1.23 -14.82 -3.98
CA ALA A 202 0.13 -14.65 -3.46
C ALA A 202 0.21 -15.05 -1.98
N SER A 203 1.28 -15.74 -1.59
CA SER A 203 1.54 -16.06 -0.17
C SER A 203 1.78 -14.79 0.66
N GLU A 204 1.47 -14.85 1.96
CA GLU A 204 1.69 -13.75 2.91
C GLU A 204 3.15 -13.25 2.84
N GLY A 205 3.33 -11.93 2.80
CA GLY A 205 4.64 -11.26 2.73
C GLY A 205 5.18 -11.04 1.31
N VAL A 206 4.51 -11.54 0.27
CA VAL A 206 4.74 -11.11 -1.11
C VAL A 206 4.07 -9.75 -1.31
N ILE A 207 4.79 -8.75 -1.80
CA ILE A 207 4.24 -7.39 -1.99
C ILE A 207 3.85 -7.07 -3.44
N GLY A 208 4.31 -7.91 -4.38
CA GLY A 208 3.99 -7.89 -5.79
C GLY A 208 4.61 -9.10 -6.47
N TYR A 209 4.17 -9.42 -7.69
CA TYR A 209 4.86 -10.39 -8.54
C TYR A 209 4.58 -10.18 -10.02
N TYR A 210 5.57 -10.51 -10.84
CA TYR A 210 5.44 -10.69 -12.29
C TYR A 210 5.54 -12.17 -12.68
N ARG A 211 4.58 -12.62 -13.50
CA ARG A 211 4.57 -13.98 -14.03
C ARG A 211 5.31 -14.07 -15.37
N PHE A 212 6.42 -14.81 -15.38
CA PHE A 212 7.30 -14.98 -16.55
C PHE A 212 6.74 -15.91 -17.65
N VAL A 213 5.72 -16.70 -17.36
CA VAL A 213 5.09 -17.66 -18.29
C VAL A 213 3.63 -17.31 -18.55
N GLU A 214 3.08 -17.77 -19.68
CA GLU A 214 1.71 -17.42 -20.05
C GLU A 214 0.65 -17.99 -19.07
N PRO A 215 -0.47 -17.28 -18.85
CA PRO A 215 -0.67 -15.87 -19.20
C PRO A 215 0.25 -14.96 -18.37
N ARG A 216 1.02 -14.08 -19.05
CA ARG A 216 1.89 -13.12 -18.35
C ARG A 216 1.06 -11.99 -17.75
N GLU A 217 1.23 -11.78 -16.45
CA GLU A 217 0.55 -10.73 -15.71
C GLU A 217 1.42 -10.24 -14.56
N LEU A 218 1.17 -9.00 -14.16
CA LEU A 218 1.84 -8.33 -13.05
C LEU A 218 0.79 -8.02 -12.00
N ASN A 219 1.04 -8.36 -10.74
CA ASN A 219 0.08 -8.21 -9.65
C ASN A 219 0.74 -7.47 -8.50
N PHE A 220 0.07 -6.46 -7.94
CA PHE A 220 0.52 -5.71 -6.76
C PHE A 220 -0.66 -4.96 -6.14
N PHE A 221 -0.48 -4.42 -4.94
CA PHE A 221 -1.54 -3.69 -4.24
C PHE A 221 -1.19 -2.25 -3.96
N TYR A 222 -2.22 -1.48 -3.64
CA TYR A 222 -2.14 -0.10 -3.23
C TYR A 222 -2.01 -0.02 -1.72
N ASP A 223 -0.88 0.47 -1.23
CA ASP A 223 -0.71 0.84 0.18
C ASP A 223 -0.95 2.34 0.33
N ARG A 224 -2.11 2.71 0.87
CA ARG A 224 -2.44 4.12 1.10
C ARG A 224 -1.49 4.80 2.09
N LEU A 225 -0.95 4.03 3.03
CA LEU A 225 -0.06 4.54 4.08
C LEU A 225 1.37 4.67 3.54
N ASP A 226 1.66 4.10 2.37
CA ASP A 226 2.96 4.15 1.68
C ASP A 226 2.79 4.07 0.16
N GLN A 227 2.26 5.15 -0.39
CA GLN A 227 2.10 5.26 -1.84
C GLN A 227 3.44 5.18 -2.56
N ASP A 228 4.52 5.61 -1.91
CA ASP A 228 5.86 5.48 -2.47
C ASP A 228 6.30 4.02 -2.51
N MET A 229 6.05 3.20 -1.48
CA MET A 229 6.28 1.75 -1.55
C MET A 229 5.46 1.13 -2.69
N THR A 230 4.20 1.57 -2.88
CA THR A 230 3.38 1.12 -4.01
C THR A 230 4.07 1.42 -5.35
N VAL A 231 4.65 2.62 -5.50
CA VAL A 231 5.43 3.01 -6.69
C VAL A 231 6.71 2.18 -6.81
N ASP A 232 7.44 1.96 -5.71
CA ASP A 232 8.67 1.19 -5.68
C ASP A 232 8.42 -0.26 -6.17
N VAL A 233 7.37 -0.90 -5.65
CA VAL A 233 6.93 -2.24 -6.06
C VAL A 233 6.46 -2.24 -7.52
N MET A 234 5.66 -1.25 -7.92
CA MET A 234 5.22 -1.13 -9.31
C MET A 234 6.43 -1.07 -10.26
N PHE A 235 7.44 -0.25 -9.96
CA PHE A 235 8.65 -0.16 -10.77
C PHE A 235 9.53 -1.40 -10.71
N HIS A 236 9.64 -2.04 -9.54
CA HIS A 236 10.33 -3.31 -9.35
C HIS A 236 9.73 -4.40 -10.24
N GLU A 237 8.43 -4.67 -10.10
CA GLU A 237 7.76 -5.73 -10.86
C GLU A 237 7.69 -5.42 -12.35
N THR A 238 7.54 -4.14 -12.70
CA THR A 238 7.60 -3.72 -14.11
C THR A 238 9.00 -3.94 -14.68
N ASN A 239 10.07 -3.84 -13.87
CA ASN A 239 11.42 -4.11 -14.32
C ASN A 239 11.59 -5.56 -14.78
N HIS A 240 11.00 -6.53 -14.06
CA HIS A 240 10.99 -7.93 -14.48
C HIS A 240 10.32 -8.10 -15.84
N TYR A 241 9.18 -7.46 -16.07
CA TYR A 241 8.54 -7.46 -17.39
C TYR A 241 9.46 -6.87 -18.46
N LEU A 242 10.00 -5.67 -18.21
CA LEU A 242 10.80 -4.91 -19.18
C LEU A 242 12.08 -5.65 -19.56
N THR A 243 12.76 -6.26 -18.59
CA THR A 243 13.95 -7.08 -18.84
C THR A 243 13.60 -8.41 -19.50
N HIS A 244 12.42 -8.97 -19.24
CA HIS A 244 11.94 -10.17 -19.93
C HIS A 244 11.64 -9.91 -21.42
N LEU A 245 11.34 -8.67 -21.82
CA LEU A 245 11.23 -8.29 -23.24
C LEU A 245 12.56 -8.43 -24.00
N ILE A 246 13.70 -8.56 -23.32
CA ILE A 246 15.01 -8.78 -23.95
C ILE A 246 15.04 -10.13 -24.67
N ASP A 247 14.54 -11.18 -24.00
CA ASP A 247 14.30 -12.54 -24.51
C ASP A 247 13.24 -13.24 -23.63
N LEU A 248 12.07 -13.50 -24.22
CA LEU A 248 10.93 -14.14 -23.55
C LEU A 248 11.14 -15.62 -23.20
N LYS A 249 12.28 -16.22 -23.60
CA LYS A 249 12.70 -17.58 -23.25
C LYS A 249 13.88 -17.59 -22.28
N PHE A 250 14.20 -16.43 -21.69
CA PHE A 250 15.30 -16.28 -20.75
C PHE A 250 14.81 -15.82 -19.38
N HIS A 251 15.36 -16.43 -18.34
CA HIS A 251 15.19 -16.01 -16.95
C HIS A 251 16.56 -15.61 -16.39
N TYR A 252 16.66 -14.39 -15.87
CA TYR A 252 17.91 -13.93 -15.28
C TYR A 252 18.21 -14.67 -13.96
N PRO A 253 19.50 -14.87 -13.62
CA PRO A 253 19.91 -15.37 -12.30
C PRO A 253 19.38 -14.49 -11.15
N PRO A 254 19.01 -15.05 -9.98
CA PRO A 254 18.34 -14.31 -8.90
C PRO A 254 19.09 -13.06 -8.49
N TRP A 255 20.40 -13.18 -8.22
CA TRP A 255 21.18 -12.05 -7.73
C TRP A 255 21.13 -10.84 -8.67
N VAL A 256 21.15 -11.04 -9.99
CA VAL A 256 21.18 -9.91 -10.94
C VAL A 256 19.77 -9.45 -11.31
N ASN A 257 18.82 -10.39 -11.39
CA ASN A 257 17.41 -10.10 -11.69
C ASN A 257 16.81 -9.22 -10.60
N GLU A 258 16.87 -9.69 -9.36
CA GLU A 258 16.31 -8.98 -8.21
C GLU A 258 17.04 -7.66 -7.99
N SER A 259 18.37 -7.67 -8.00
CA SER A 259 19.14 -6.45 -7.72
C SER A 259 18.93 -5.34 -8.74
N LEU A 260 18.73 -5.69 -10.02
CA LEU A 260 18.40 -4.70 -11.03
C LEU A 260 16.98 -4.16 -10.84
N ALA A 261 16.02 -5.04 -10.56
CA ALA A 261 14.65 -4.64 -10.25
C ALA A 261 14.60 -3.71 -9.05
N GLU A 262 15.45 -3.93 -8.04
CA GLU A 262 15.54 -3.09 -6.83
C GLU A 262 16.18 -1.73 -7.08
N TYR A 263 17.24 -1.69 -7.91
CA TYR A 263 17.88 -0.45 -8.32
C TYR A 263 16.90 0.45 -9.07
N TYR A 264 16.13 -0.13 -9.99
CA TYR A 264 15.12 0.60 -10.74
C TYR A 264 13.80 0.82 -9.98
N GLY A 265 13.49 -0.03 -9.00
CA GLY A 265 12.38 0.16 -8.08
C GLY A 265 12.48 1.50 -7.36
N ALA A 266 13.71 1.91 -7.02
CA ALA A 266 14.00 3.20 -6.39
C ALA A 266 13.86 4.42 -7.32
N SER A 267 13.31 4.25 -8.53
CA SER A 267 13.14 5.37 -9.44
C SER A 267 12.10 6.35 -8.89
N GLN A 268 12.32 7.65 -9.10
CA GLN A 268 11.37 8.69 -8.68
C GLN A 268 10.97 9.53 -9.86
N TRP A 269 9.70 9.93 -9.87
CA TRP A 269 9.14 10.83 -10.86
C TRP A 269 8.92 12.20 -10.25
N ASP A 270 9.54 13.21 -10.86
CA ASP A 270 9.25 14.62 -10.58
C ASP A 270 8.16 15.10 -11.55
N PRO A 271 6.92 15.33 -11.07
CA PRO A 271 5.82 15.76 -11.92
C PRO A 271 5.97 17.20 -12.42
N GLU A 272 6.68 18.07 -11.68
CA GLU A 272 6.89 19.47 -12.06
C GLU A 272 7.96 19.55 -13.16
N ALA A 273 9.10 18.88 -12.95
CA ALA A 273 10.18 18.80 -13.93
C ALA A 273 9.89 17.83 -15.08
N LYS A 274 8.84 17.00 -14.95
CA LYS A 274 8.49 15.89 -15.86
C LYS A 274 9.69 14.98 -16.14
N LYS A 275 10.43 14.65 -15.07
CA LYS A 275 11.71 13.96 -15.16
C LYS A 275 11.72 12.74 -14.23
N MET A 276 12.13 11.60 -14.78
CA MET A 276 12.43 10.41 -14.00
C MET A 276 13.90 10.47 -13.55
N THR A 277 14.14 10.28 -12.25
CA THR A 277 15.46 9.95 -11.70
C THR A 277 15.52 8.45 -11.46
N ILE A 278 16.58 7.82 -11.93
CA ILE A 278 16.78 6.37 -11.86
C ILE A 278 17.88 6.07 -10.84
N GLY A 279 17.71 4.99 -10.08
CA GLY A 279 18.77 4.49 -9.21
C GLY A 279 18.95 5.32 -7.95
N ASN A 280 17.87 5.83 -7.37
CA ASN A 280 17.98 6.51 -6.09
C ASN A 280 18.33 5.51 -4.98
N LEU A 281 18.67 6.08 -3.83
CA LEU A 281 19.03 5.33 -2.65
C LEU A 281 17.82 4.57 -2.09
N GLN A 282 17.93 3.25 -1.96
CA GLN A 282 16.96 2.43 -1.24
C GLN A 282 17.24 2.53 0.27
N GLU A 283 16.63 3.51 0.93
CA GLU A 283 16.97 3.84 2.32
C GLU A 283 16.75 2.66 3.28
N GLY A 284 15.70 1.86 3.07
CA GLY A 284 15.47 0.64 3.87
C GLY A 284 16.57 -0.41 3.71
N ARG A 285 17.08 -0.60 2.48
CA ARG A 285 18.17 -1.54 2.20
C ARG A 285 19.49 -1.05 2.73
N LEU A 286 19.75 0.25 2.57
CA LEU A 286 20.91 0.88 3.14
C LEU A 286 20.93 0.75 4.67
N ALA A 287 19.78 0.91 5.35
CA ALA A 287 19.68 0.68 6.77
C ALA A 287 20.00 -0.79 7.14
N VAL A 288 19.52 -1.77 6.36
CA VAL A 288 19.86 -3.20 6.54
C VAL A 288 21.36 -3.44 6.38
N ILE A 289 21.99 -2.86 5.36
CA ILE A 289 23.43 -3.00 5.09
C ILE A 289 24.26 -2.32 6.17
N GLN A 290 23.91 -1.09 6.58
CA GLN A 290 24.61 -0.37 7.65
C GLN A 290 24.53 -1.10 8.99
N ASP A 291 23.41 -1.77 9.27
CA ASP A 291 23.26 -2.64 10.44
C ASP A 291 24.13 -3.91 10.35
N ALA A 292 24.22 -4.52 9.16
CA ALA A 292 25.06 -5.69 8.90
C ALA A 292 26.56 -5.34 9.03
N ILE A 293 27.00 -4.22 8.45
CA ILE A 293 28.38 -3.70 8.56
C ILE A 293 28.76 -3.47 10.02
N LYS A 294 27.87 -2.90 10.84
CA LYS A 294 28.11 -2.70 12.28
C LYS A 294 28.29 -4.02 13.04
N SER A 295 27.79 -5.12 12.49
CA SER A 295 27.84 -6.46 13.06
C SER A 295 28.91 -7.35 12.39
N ASP A 296 29.74 -6.78 11.51
CA ASP A 296 30.74 -7.48 10.69
C ASP A 296 30.17 -8.61 9.80
N GLU A 297 28.90 -8.46 9.39
CA GLU A 297 28.19 -9.39 8.51
C GLU A 297 28.30 -8.94 7.05
N TRP A 298 29.37 -9.33 6.35
CA TRP A 298 29.63 -8.98 4.95
C TRP A 298 29.15 -10.04 3.96
N GLN A 299 28.65 -9.59 2.80
CA GLN A 299 28.32 -10.48 1.68
C GLN A 299 29.47 -10.56 0.69
N GLY A 300 29.97 -11.79 0.46
CA GLY A 300 30.91 -12.09 -0.62
C GLY A 300 30.22 -12.07 -1.98
N LEU A 301 30.91 -11.57 -3.01
CA LEU A 301 30.40 -11.40 -4.37
C LEU A 301 30.22 -12.74 -5.07
N GLU A 302 31.19 -13.65 -4.96
CA GLU A 302 31.05 -14.99 -5.55
C GLU A 302 29.91 -15.76 -4.89
N ASP A 303 29.81 -15.69 -3.56
CA ASP A 303 28.71 -16.30 -2.82
C ASP A 303 27.37 -15.75 -3.31
N LEU A 304 27.23 -14.43 -3.42
CA LEU A 304 26.02 -13.77 -3.92
C LEU A 304 25.62 -14.29 -5.32
N ILE A 305 26.57 -14.45 -6.23
CA ILE A 305 26.32 -14.95 -7.60
C ILE A 305 25.82 -16.40 -7.59
N ARG A 306 26.27 -17.20 -6.63
CA ARG A 306 25.97 -18.63 -6.50
C ARG A 306 24.67 -18.91 -5.75
N ILE A 307 24.02 -17.91 -5.16
CA ILE A 307 22.74 -18.10 -4.43
C ILE A 307 21.64 -18.56 -5.37
N GLU A 308 21.01 -19.68 -5.03
CA GLU A 308 19.82 -20.16 -5.71
C GLU A 308 18.56 -19.36 -5.32
N HIS A 309 17.57 -19.33 -6.20
CA HIS A 309 16.37 -18.49 -6.02
C HIS A 309 15.66 -18.75 -4.68
N GLY A 310 15.50 -20.02 -4.28
CA GLY A 310 14.84 -20.39 -3.03
C GLY A 310 15.59 -20.00 -1.75
N GLN A 311 16.85 -19.57 -1.86
CA GLN A 311 17.69 -19.12 -0.75
C GLN A 311 17.83 -17.59 -0.71
N PHE A 312 17.31 -16.89 -1.72
CA PHE A 312 17.41 -15.44 -1.83
C PHE A 312 16.48 -14.76 -0.80
N ASN A 313 17.05 -14.03 0.16
CA ASN A 313 16.34 -13.41 1.27
C ASN A 313 16.62 -11.90 1.28
N ALA A 314 15.92 -11.08 2.10
CA ALA A 314 16.11 -9.62 1.95
C ALA A 314 17.48 -9.06 2.34
N LEU A 315 18.34 -9.83 3.01
CA LEU A 315 19.75 -9.43 3.14
C LEU A 315 20.46 -9.54 1.78
N HIS A 316 20.20 -10.61 1.02
CA HIS A 316 20.73 -10.79 -0.34
C HIS A 316 20.17 -9.75 -1.32
N TYR A 317 18.88 -9.42 -1.20
CA TYR A 317 18.27 -8.30 -1.91
C TYR A 317 19.01 -6.98 -1.60
N ALA A 318 19.25 -6.67 -0.33
CA ALA A 318 19.94 -5.43 0.06
C ALA A 318 21.37 -5.37 -0.47
N TRP A 319 22.16 -6.42 -0.25
CA TRP A 319 23.53 -6.49 -0.76
C TRP A 319 23.58 -6.46 -2.28
N GLY A 320 22.75 -7.27 -2.94
CA GLY A 320 22.67 -7.28 -4.40
C GLY A 320 22.30 -5.91 -4.99
N TRP A 321 21.29 -5.23 -4.42
CA TRP A 321 20.97 -3.84 -4.79
C TRP A 321 22.20 -2.96 -4.68
N SER A 322 22.94 -3.00 -3.57
CA SER A 322 24.12 -2.16 -3.38
C SER A 322 25.24 -2.46 -4.39
N PHE A 323 25.38 -3.72 -4.83
CA PHE A 323 26.35 -4.11 -5.84
C PHE A 323 25.97 -3.56 -7.22
N VAL A 324 24.71 -3.73 -7.63
CA VAL A 324 24.21 -3.15 -8.89
C VAL A 324 24.27 -1.62 -8.85
N HIS A 325 23.93 -1.02 -7.71
CA HIS A 325 24.03 0.42 -7.50
C HIS A 325 25.47 0.91 -7.63
N PHE A 326 26.45 0.21 -7.06
CA PHE A 326 27.87 0.47 -7.26
C PHE A 326 28.27 0.40 -8.74
N LEU A 327 27.89 -0.67 -9.44
CA LEU A 327 28.25 -0.87 -10.86
C LEU A 327 27.64 0.23 -11.76
N LEU A 328 26.37 0.58 -11.54
CA LEU A 328 25.67 1.57 -12.35
C LEU A 328 26.04 3.01 -12.01
N SER A 329 26.38 3.30 -10.74
CA SER A 329 26.86 4.62 -10.31
C SER A 329 28.30 4.89 -10.71
N ASN A 330 29.08 3.86 -11.06
CA ASN A 330 30.48 4.00 -11.44
C ASN A 330 30.64 4.03 -12.97
N PRO A 331 31.11 5.14 -13.58
CA PRO A 331 31.33 5.24 -15.02
C PRO A 331 32.28 4.18 -15.60
N ARG A 332 33.19 3.62 -14.78
CA ARG A 332 34.08 2.53 -15.16
C ARG A 332 33.31 1.25 -15.48
N TYR A 333 32.24 0.97 -14.74
CA TYR A 333 31.53 -0.31 -14.77
C TYR A 333 30.16 -0.25 -15.45
N SER A 334 29.49 0.89 -15.45
CA SER A 334 28.08 1.00 -15.87
C SER A 334 27.81 0.45 -17.27
N LYS A 335 28.66 0.80 -18.25
CA LYS A 335 28.54 0.28 -19.63
C LYS A 335 28.83 -1.22 -19.68
N GLY A 336 29.87 -1.68 -18.98
CA GLY A 336 30.23 -3.09 -18.90
C GLY A 336 29.13 -3.93 -18.27
N PHE A 337 28.48 -3.43 -17.22
CA PHE A 337 27.37 -4.12 -16.56
C PHE A 337 26.13 -4.22 -17.46
N LYS A 338 25.78 -3.15 -18.19
CA LYS A 338 24.70 -3.22 -19.20
C LYS A 338 25.03 -4.23 -20.31
N SER A 339 26.28 -4.27 -20.78
CA SER A 339 26.74 -5.28 -21.73
C SER A 339 26.66 -6.70 -21.17
N PHE A 340 27.10 -6.91 -19.92
CA PHE A 340 26.97 -8.19 -19.20
C PHE A 340 25.52 -8.66 -19.16
N TYR A 341 24.61 -7.81 -18.71
CA TYR A 341 23.20 -8.14 -18.57
C TYR A 341 22.60 -8.56 -19.92
N MET A 342 22.83 -7.77 -20.97
CA MET A 342 22.34 -8.09 -22.33
C MET A 342 22.97 -9.37 -22.89
N ALA A 343 24.25 -9.63 -22.59
CA ALA A 343 24.96 -10.82 -23.05
C ALA A 343 24.36 -12.11 -22.47
N LEU A 344 23.97 -12.10 -21.19
CA LEU A 344 23.33 -13.26 -20.55
C LEU A 344 22.13 -13.76 -21.35
N ALA A 345 21.28 -12.87 -21.87
CA ALA A 345 20.12 -13.24 -22.66
C ALA A 345 20.43 -13.48 -24.15
N ARG A 346 21.29 -12.67 -24.79
CA ARG A 346 21.38 -12.62 -26.26
C ARG A 346 22.65 -13.19 -26.87
N GLU A 347 23.76 -13.20 -26.15
CA GLU A 347 25.04 -13.52 -26.76
C GLU A 347 25.16 -15.02 -27.03
N LYS A 348 25.54 -15.39 -28.26
CA LYS A 348 25.64 -16.79 -28.70
C LYS A 348 26.75 -17.56 -28.00
N SER A 349 27.80 -16.86 -27.57
CA SER A 349 28.94 -17.43 -26.86
C SER A 349 28.59 -17.86 -25.43
N VAL A 350 27.49 -17.32 -24.87
CA VAL A 350 27.06 -17.57 -23.50
C VAL A 350 26.27 -18.86 -23.42
N LYS A 351 26.77 -19.81 -22.63
CA LYS A 351 26.11 -21.10 -22.40
C LYS A 351 24.87 -20.92 -21.52
N ARG A 352 23.73 -21.38 -22.02
CA ARG A 352 22.45 -21.38 -21.30
C ARG A 352 21.97 -22.80 -21.08
N VAL A 353 21.38 -23.05 -19.92
CA VAL A 353 20.82 -24.34 -19.52
C VAL A 353 19.30 -24.23 -19.38
N PRO A 354 18.55 -25.34 -19.54
CA PRO A 354 17.13 -25.37 -19.19
C PRO A 354 16.92 -25.00 -17.72
N TYR A 355 15.84 -24.28 -17.43
CA TYR A 355 15.46 -23.91 -16.06
C TYR A 355 14.06 -24.43 -15.74
N PHE A 356 13.05 -23.57 -15.53
CA PHE A 356 11.66 -23.99 -15.41
C PHE A 356 10.89 -23.80 -16.72
N TYR A 357 9.86 -24.63 -16.92
CA TYR A 357 9.03 -24.63 -18.12
C TYR A 357 9.88 -24.66 -19.40
N ASP A 358 9.79 -23.65 -20.26
CA ASP A 358 10.56 -23.50 -21.48
C ASP A 358 11.59 -22.36 -21.41
N LEU A 359 11.86 -21.85 -20.20
CA LEU A 359 12.86 -20.84 -19.96
C LEU A 359 14.25 -21.44 -19.81
N LYS A 360 15.25 -20.62 -20.14
CA LYS A 360 16.67 -20.92 -19.95
C LYS A 360 17.32 -19.91 -19.02
N GLN A 361 18.40 -20.32 -18.36
CA GLN A 361 19.22 -19.50 -17.47
C GLN A 361 20.72 -19.75 -17.71
N VAL A 362 21.59 -18.97 -17.06
CA VAL A 362 23.05 -19.12 -17.12
C VAL A 362 23.57 -19.60 -15.76
N GLU A 363 24.42 -20.62 -15.75
CA GLU A 363 25.06 -21.17 -14.55
C GLU A 363 26.10 -20.23 -13.94
N ALA A 364 26.32 -20.30 -12.63
CA ALA A 364 27.15 -19.33 -11.89
C ALA A 364 28.56 -19.11 -12.47
N ASP A 365 29.29 -20.18 -12.83
CA ASP A 365 30.64 -20.05 -13.38
C ASP A 365 30.65 -19.30 -14.73
N GLU A 366 29.62 -19.51 -15.54
CA GLU A 366 29.45 -18.82 -16.82
C GLU A 366 29.05 -17.36 -16.59
N GLN A 367 28.20 -17.07 -15.59
CA GLN A 367 27.90 -15.69 -15.19
C GLN A 367 29.18 -14.95 -14.78
N ILE A 368 30.02 -15.56 -13.93
CA ILE A 368 31.29 -14.99 -13.47
C ILE A 368 32.23 -14.72 -14.66
N ARG A 369 32.34 -15.67 -15.61
CA ARG A 369 33.17 -15.51 -16.81
C ARG A 369 32.71 -14.30 -17.63
N VAL A 370 31.41 -14.17 -17.90
CA VAL A 370 30.85 -13.08 -18.70
C VAL A 370 30.93 -11.75 -17.96
N LEU A 371 30.73 -11.74 -16.64
CA LEU A 371 30.84 -10.54 -15.81
C LEU A 371 32.26 -9.96 -15.86
N LYS A 372 33.28 -10.79 -15.60
CA LYS A 372 34.68 -10.36 -15.66
C LYS A 372 35.07 -9.82 -17.02
N ALA A 373 34.68 -10.52 -18.09
CA ALA A 373 34.94 -10.09 -19.46
C ALA A 373 34.27 -8.74 -19.79
N SER A 374 33.02 -8.55 -19.36
CA SER A 374 32.24 -7.34 -19.65
C SER A 374 32.71 -6.13 -18.83
N LEU A 375 33.11 -6.34 -17.57
CA LEU A 375 33.62 -5.29 -16.68
C LEU A 375 35.13 -5.02 -16.87
N ARG A 376 35.83 -5.88 -17.61
CA ARG A 376 37.29 -5.82 -17.82
C ARG A 376 38.05 -5.86 -16.50
N VAL A 377 37.70 -6.83 -15.66
CA VAL A 377 38.36 -7.12 -14.39
C VAL A 377 38.97 -8.51 -14.42
N ASP A 378 40.12 -8.67 -13.77
CA ASP A 378 40.87 -9.94 -13.77
C ASP A 378 40.27 -10.95 -12.76
N ASP A 379 39.85 -10.45 -11.60
CA ASP A 379 39.33 -11.24 -10.49
C ASP A 379 38.15 -10.57 -9.77
N LEU A 380 37.38 -11.36 -9.02
CA LEU A 380 36.22 -10.88 -8.27
C LEU A 380 36.60 -10.20 -6.95
N ALA A 381 37.75 -10.53 -6.35
CA ALA A 381 38.14 -10.01 -5.04
C ALA A 381 38.44 -8.51 -5.10
N THR A 382 39.08 -8.04 -6.18
CA THR A 382 39.28 -6.61 -6.44
C THR A 382 37.95 -5.88 -6.58
N LEU A 383 37.01 -6.47 -7.34
CA LEU A 383 35.69 -5.88 -7.57
C LEU A 383 34.85 -5.84 -6.28
N GLU A 384 34.90 -6.91 -5.48
CA GLU A 384 34.25 -7.01 -4.19
C GLU A 384 34.78 -5.96 -3.21
N LYS A 385 36.10 -5.78 -3.14
CA LYS A 385 36.71 -4.75 -2.29
C LYS A 385 36.24 -3.35 -2.69
N GLU A 386 36.26 -3.01 -3.98
CA GLU A 386 35.79 -1.72 -4.48
C GLU A 386 34.31 -1.49 -4.14
N TRP A 387 33.48 -2.53 -4.27
CA TRP A 387 32.07 -2.49 -3.88
C TRP A 387 31.88 -2.29 -2.37
N HIS A 388 32.59 -3.03 -1.52
CA HIS A 388 32.49 -2.88 -0.07
C HIS A 388 32.94 -1.48 0.39
N ASP A 389 34.01 -0.94 -0.20
CA ASP A 389 34.47 0.42 0.09
C ASP A 389 33.46 1.48 -0.39
N TYR A 390 32.81 1.24 -1.53
CA TYR A 390 31.70 2.07 -2.00
C TYR A 390 30.55 2.11 -0.98
N VAL A 391 30.13 0.94 -0.49
CA VAL A 391 29.02 0.83 0.47
C VAL A 391 29.36 1.54 1.79
N LYS A 392 30.59 1.44 2.29
CA LYS A 392 31.05 2.18 3.48
C LYS A 392 30.95 3.69 3.32
N GLY A 393 31.08 4.19 2.08
CA GLY A 393 31.02 5.61 1.74
C GLY A 393 29.60 6.16 1.52
N MET A 394 28.55 5.31 1.54
CA MET A 394 27.18 5.76 1.35
C MET A 394 26.66 6.58 2.54
N GLN A 395 25.77 7.52 2.28
CA GLN A 395 25.18 8.38 3.32
C GLN A 395 24.33 7.56 4.33
N ALA A 396 24.09 8.13 5.51
CA ALA A 396 23.22 7.50 6.51
C ALA A 396 21.76 7.39 6.01
N ALA A 397 21.10 6.27 6.30
CA ALA A 397 19.68 6.11 5.98
C ALA A 397 18.80 7.10 6.76
N SER A 398 17.67 7.53 6.18
CA SER A 398 16.72 8.44 6.83
C SER A 398 15.83 7.73 7.86
N HIS A 399 14.98 8.51 8.57
CA HIS A 399 13.96 7.93 9.43
C HIS A 399 13.01 6.98 8.68
N ARG A 400 12.67 7.29 7.41
CA ARG A 400 11.82 6.45 6.58
C ARG A 400 12.53 5.13 6.24
N GLY A 401 13.80 5.18 5.86
CA GLY A 401 14.61 3.98 5.64
C GLY A 401 14.62 3.06 6.85
N TYR A 402 14.81 3.61 8.05
CA TYR A 402 14.75 2.81 9.27
C TYR A 402 13.35 2.25 9.57
N THR A 403 12.27 2.98 9.27
CA THR A 403 10.89 2.47 9.37
C THR A 403 10.69 1.25 8.45
N GLN A 404 11.06 1.37 7.17
CA GLN A 404 10.96 0.29 6.19
C GLN A 404 11.76 -0.94 6.63
N ALA A 405 13.01 -0.74 7.06
CA ALA A 405 13.86 -1.83 7.56
C ALA A 405 13.24 -2.52 8.80
N GLY A 406 12.57 -1.76 9.68
CA GLY A 406 11.85 -2.28 10.83
C GLY A 406 10.69 -3.20 10.44
N HIS A 407 9.90 -2.84 9.42
CA HIS A 407 8.82 -3.68 8.90
C HIS A 407 9.36 -4.98 8.29
N ILE A 408 10.44 -4.91 7.51
CA ILE A 408 11.12 -6.09 6.95
C ILE A 408 11.57 -7.03 8.08
N ALA A 409 12.12 -6.49 9.17
CA ALA A 409 12.55 -7.29 10.32
C ALA A 409 11.36 -7.95 11.07
N LEU A 410 10.22 -7.27 11.20
CA LEU A 410 9.01 -7.85 11.79
C LEU A 410 8.45 -9.01 10.97
N ALA A 411 8.35 -8.84 9.65
CA ALA A 411 7.85 -9.87 8.75
C ALA A 411 8.69 -11.17 8.83
N ARG A 412 9.95 -11.05 9.25
CA ARG A 412 10.86 -12.19 9.46
C ARG A 412 10.86 -12.78 10.86
N GLY A 413 9.99 -12.31 11.74
CA GLY A 413 10.01 -12.74 13.14
C GLY A 413 11.31 -12.34 13.86
N MET A 414 11.91 -11.20 13.50
CA MET A 414 13.10 -10.65 14.17
C MET A 414 12.73 -9.44 15.07
N PRO A 415 11.94 -9.61 16.15
CA PRO A 415 11.39 -8.50 16.93
C PRO A 415 12.45 -7.63 17.60
N ILE A 416 13.59 -8.20 18.01
CA ILE A 416 14.69 -7.43 18.62
C ILE A 416 15.29 -6.46 17.59
N LYS A 417 15.52 -6.94 16.36
CA LYS A 417 16.04 -6.12 15.25
C LYS A 417 15.02 -5.07 14.84
N ALA A 418 13.76 -5.46 14.68
CA ALA A 418 12.66 -4.53 14.38
C ALA A 418 12.55 -3.40 15.42
N GLN A 419 12.55 -3.73 16.72
CA GLN A 419 12.55 -2.75 17.79
C GLN A 419 13.68 -1.73 17.64
N ARG A 420 14.91 -2.18 17.38
CA ARG A 420 16.06 -1.28 17.20
C ARG A 420 15.85 -0.34 16.02
N LEU A 421 15.41 -0.87 14.88
CA LEU A 421 15.21 -0.10 13.65
C LEU A 421 14.09 0.95 13.80
N PHE A 422 12.93 0.56 14.34
CA PHE A 422 11.85 1.53 14.60
C PHE A 422 12.22 2.58 15.63
N LYS A 423 12.93 2.20 16.69
CA LYS A 423 13.43 3.14 17.68
C LYS A 423 14.33 4.20 17.02
N THR A 424 15.28 3.79 16.17
CA THR A 424 16.12 4.72 15.40
C THR A 424 15.28 5.63 14.50
N ALA A 425 14.30 5.08 13.77
CA ALA A 425 13.41 5.88 12.93
C ALA A 425 12.69 6.99 13.72
N ILE A 426 12.13 6.64 14.87
CA ILE A 426 11.41 7.58 15.75
C ILE A 426 12.36 8.63 16.34
N GLU A 427 13.56 8.24 16.78
CA GLU A 427 14.59 9.17 17.27
C GLU A 427 15.06 10.15 16.19
N MET A 428 14.98 9.75 14.91
CA MET A 428 15.25 10.61 13.74
C MET A 428 14.05 11.47 13.31
N GLY A 429 12.92 11.42 14.03
CA GLY A 429 11.75 12.26 13.77
C GLY A 429 10.72 11.66 12.80
N ALA A 430 10.64 10.33 12.68
CA ALA A 430 9.60 9.70 11.87
C ALA A 430 8.19 10.18 12.27
N THR A 431 7.45 10.71 11.30
CA THR A 431 6.04 11.12 11.45
C THR A 431 5.05 10.08 10.92
N ASP A 432 5.54 8.95 10.42
CA ASP A 432 4.72 7.85 9.91
C ASP A 432 4.11 7.07 11.09
N PRO A 433 2.77 6.94 11.20
CA PRO A 433 2.13 6.19 12.27
C PRO A 433 2.59 4.71 12.30
N ARG A 434 3.01 4.16 11.17
CA ARG A 434 3.45 2.77 11.05
C ARG A 434 4.78 2.50 11.76
N ALA A 435 5.63 3.52 11.92
CA ALA A 435 6.85 3.40 12.72
C ALA A 435 6.50 3.09 14.19
N HIS A 436 5.51 3.81 14.74
CA HIS A 436 5.00 3.58 16.09
C HIS A 436 4.23 2.26 16.19
N TYR A 437 3.33 1.97 15.25
CA TYR A 437 2.61 0.70 15.20
C TYR A 437 3.55 -0.51 15.14
N GLY A 438 4.54 -0.48 14.24
CA GLY A 438 5.57 -1.51 14.10
C GLY A 438 6.42 -1.64 15.35
N TYR A 439 6.79 -0.52 15.98
CA TYR A 439 7.49 -0.57 17.26
C TYR A 439 6.62 -1.24 18.35
N GLY A 440 5.34 -0.88 18.43
CA GLY A 440 4.38 -1.52 19.34
C GLY A 440 4.33 -3.03 19.15
N ARG A 441 4.20 -3.51 17.90
CA ARG A 441 4.21 -4.94 17.59
C ARG A 441 5.51 -5.64 17.99
N ALA A 442 6.65 -5.00 17.74
CA ALA A 442 7.96 -5.53 18.14
C ALA A 442 8.09 -5.65 19.67
N LEU A 443 7.56 -4.67 20.41
CA LEU A 443 7.52 -4.66 21.87
C LEU A 443 6.59 -5.73 22.43
N GLU A 444 5.41 -5.91 21.83
CA GLU A 444 4.47 -6.97 22.21
C GLU A 444 5.08 -8.36 22.07
N GLN A 445 5.77 -8.64 20.95
CA GLN A 445 6.47 -9.93 20.76
C GLN A 445 7.57 -10.19 21.81
N LYS A 446 8.02 -9.13 22.50
CA LYS A 446 8.98 -9.21 23.61
C LYS A 446 8.32 -9.16 25.00
N GLY A 447 6.99 -9.16 25.07
CA GLY A 447 6.24 -9.06 26.33
C GLY A 447 6.27 -7.67 26.99
N LYS A 448 6.75 -6.63 26.30
CA LYS A 448 6.82 -5.25 26.82
C LYS A 448 5.51 -4.51 26.58
N ARG A 449 4.45 -4.95 27.27
CA ARG A 449 3.06 -4.54 27.04
C ARG A 449 2.81 -3.04 27.20
N ASP A 450 3.23 -2.44 28.33
CA ASP A 450 2.95 -1.01 28.59
C ASP A 450 3.66 -0.10 27.58
N GLU A 451 4.90 -0.45 27.22
CA GLU A 451 5.65 0.25 26.17
C GLU A 451 4.93 0.12 24.81
N ALA A 452 4.36 -1.05 24.50
CA ALA A 452 3.63 -1.27 23.26
C ALA A 452 2.35 -0.43 23.18
N LEU A 453 1.56 -0.39 24.26
CA LEU A 453 0.35 0.43 24.34
C LEU A 453 0.66 1.91 24.10
N ALA A 454 1.74 2.42 24.69
CA ALA A 454 2.18 3.80 24.46
C ALA A 454 2.55 4.08 22.99
N GLN A 455 3.05 3.08 22.25
CA GLN A 455 3.30 3.26 20.81
C GLN A 455 2.01 3.19 19.99
N TYR A 456 1.07 2.32 20.34
CA TYR A 456 -0.24 2.30 19.68
C TYR A 456 -1.00 3.62 19.88
N ASP A 457 -0.94 4.21 21.07
CA ASP A 457 -1.50 5.53 21.33
C ASP A 457 -0.87 6.62 20.44
N ARG A 458 0.45 6.55 20.19
CA ARG A 458 1.12 7.46 19.25
C ARG A 458 0.68 7.23 17.80
N ALA A 459 0.54 5.98 17.37
CA ALA A 459 0.05 5.66 16.03
C ALA A 459 -1.38 6.20 15.82
N ILE A 460 -2.27 6.00 16.80
CA ILE A 460 -3.64 6.54 16.81
C ILE A 460 -3.63 8.07 16.78
N ALA A 461 -2.75 8.72 17.55
CA ALA A 461 -2.67 10.19 17.55
C ALA A 461 -2.25 10.76 16.18
N ILE A 462 -1.49 10.00 15.40
CA ILE A 462 -1.00 10.42 14.07
C ILE A 462 -2.05 10.14 12.97
N ASP A 463 -2.60 8.91 12.89
CA ASP A 463 -3.74 8.56 12.00
C ASP A 463 -4.88 7.92 12.81
N PRO A 464 -5.82 8.73 13.34
CA PRO A 464 -6.85 8.27 14.25
C PRO A 464 -8.04 7.61 13.57
N LEU A 465 -8.06 7.58 12.23
CA LEU A 465 -9.09 6.91 11.43
C LEU A 465 -8.56 5.61 10.80
N GLU A 466 -7.49 5.06 11.35
CA GLU A 466 -7.00 3.71 11.05
C GLU A 466 -7.51 2.73 12.12
N GLY A 467 -8.58 2.00 11.79
CA GLY A 467 -9.25 1.06 12.70
C GLY A 467 -8.31 -0.02 13.25
N MET A 468 -7.32 -0.44 12.47
CA MET A 468 -6.36 -1.47 12.87
C MET A 468 -5.52 -1.06 14.09
N PHE A 469 -5.27 0.24 14.29
CA PHE A 469 -4.51 0.71 15.45
C PHE A 469 -5.29 0.53 16.76
N TYR A 470 -6.61 0.72 16.72
CA TYR A 470 -7.50 0.45 17.85
C TYR A 470 -7.61 -1.05 18.13
N VAL A 471 -7.68 -1.88 17.08
CA VAL A 471 -7.63 -3.35 17.20
C VAL A 471 -6.36 -3.80 17.90
N ARG A 472 -5.17 -3.34 17.47
CA ARG A 472 -3.92 -3.75 18.14
C ARG A 472 -3.84 -3.27 19.58
N LYS A 473 -4.32 -2.07 19.87
CA LYS A 473 -4.41 -1.58 21.25
C LYS A 473 -5.32 -2.49 22.09
N ALA A 474 -6.49 -2.86 21.57
CA ALA A 474 -7.45 -3.75 22.22
C ALA A 474 -6.85 -5.16 22.47
N GLU A 475 -6.21 -5.76 21.46
CA GLU A 475 -5.53 -7.05 21.58
C GLU A 475 -4.40 -7.01 22.61
N CYS A 476 -3.61 -5.93 22.62
CA CYS A 476 -2.52 -5.74 23.58
C CYS A 476 -3.06 -5.62 25.01
N LEU A 477 -4.17 -4.91 25.21
CA LEU A 477 -4.90 -4.86 26.48
C LEU A 477 -5.49 -6.23 26.89
N GLY A 478 -5.82 -7.09 25.94
CA GLY A 478 -6.33 -8.44 26.21
C GLY A 478 -5.26 -9.48 26.57
N ARG A 479 -3.97 -9.21 26.32
CA ARG A 479 -2.86 -10.18 26.50
C ARG A 479 -2.35 -10.29 27.95
N GLY A 480 -3.24 -10.35 28.93
CA GLY A 480 -2.87 -10.52 30.35
C GLY A 480 -4.05 -10.97 31.19
N ASP A 481 -3.81 -11.53 32.38
CA ASP A 481 -4.84 -12.08 33.26
C ASP A 481 -5.75 -11.01 33.91
N ASP A 482 -5.56 -9.74 33.56
CA ASP A 482 -6.27 -8.63 34.14
C ASP A 482 -7.60 -8.36 33.42
N LYS A 483 -8.70 -8.88 33.98
CA LYS A 483 -10.07 -8.64 33.52
C LYS A 483 -10.53 -7.18 33.64
N THR A 484 -9.75 -6.29 34.26
CA THR A 484 -10.17 -4.89 34.48
C THR A 484 -10.38 -4.08 33.20
N ASN A 485 -9.78 -4.50 32.08
CA ASN A 485 -9.85 -3.77 30.80
C ASN A 485 -10.96 -4.25 29.85
N GLU A 486 -11.78 -5.23 30.23
CA GLU A 486 -12.74 -5.88 29.31
C GLU A 486 -13.68 -4.88 28.61
N LYS A 487 -14.23 -3.92 29.35
CA LYS A 487 -15.10 -2.87 28.80
C LYS A 487 -14.38 -1.95 27.81
N GLU A 488 -13.11 -1.62 28.09
CA GLU A 488 -12.32 -0.77 27.21
C GLU A 488 -11.91 -1.51 25.94
N ILE A 489 -11.60 -2.81 26.05
CA ILE A 489 -11.30 -3.68 24.90
C ILE A 489 -12.53 -3.76 23.98
N GLU A 490 -13.71 -4.02 24.54
CA GLU A 490 -14.97 -4.02 23.77
C GLU A 490 -15.24 -2.68 23.10
N ARG A 491 -15.04 -1.57 23.82
CA ARG A 491 -15.20 -0.21 23.28
C ARG A 491 -14.25 0.02 22.11
N LEU A 492 -12.98 -0.36 22.22
CA LEU A 492 -11.98 -0.17 21.17
C LEU A 492 -12.28 -1.01 19.92
N PHE A 493 -12.72 -2.27 20.09
CA PHE A 493 -13.15 -3.08 18.95
C PHE A 493 -14.39 -2.51 18.25
N ALA A 494 -15.36 -2.03 19.03
CA ALA A 494 -16.56 -1.40 18.46
C ALA A 494 -16.23 -0.08 17.75
N LEU A 495 -15.37 0.76 18.33
CA LEU A 495 -14.91 1.99 17.69
C LEU A 495 -14.11 1.70 16.41
N ALA A 496 -13.26 0.68 16.42
CA ALA A 496 -12.51 0.27 15.23
C ALA A 496 -13.44 -0.10 14.06
N GLU A 497 -14.49 -0.89 14.34
CA GLU A 497 -15.50 -1.27 13.35
C GLU A 497 -16.30 -0.05 12.89
N GLU A 498 -16.62 0.90 13.76
CA GLU A 498 -17.28 2.14 13.33
C GLU A 498 -16.40 3.01 12.42
N ILE A 499 -15.10 3.05 12.68
CA ILE A 499 -14.11 3.78 11.86
C ILE A 499 -13.93 3.10 10.50
N ALA A 500 -13.90 1.76 10.48
CA ALA A 500 -13.63 0.96 9.30
C ALA A 500 -14.64 -0.21 9.18
N PRO A 501 -15.92 0.09 8.87
CA PRO A 501 -17.00 -0.92 8.91
C PRO A 501 -16.86 -1.98 7.81
N ASP A 502 -16.11 -1.67 6.75
CA ASP A 502 -15.86 -2.58 5.64
C ASP A 502 -14.50 -3.30 5.77
N ALA A 503 -13.72 -3.05 6.83
CA ALA A 503 -12.42 -3.69 7.04
C ALA A 503 -12.60 -5.09 7.65
N TYR A 504 -12.35 -6.12 6.84
CA TYR A 504 -12.55 -7.51 7.25
C TYR A 504 -11.74 -7.89 8.48
N ASP A 505 -10.44 -7.56 8.51
CA ASP A 505 -9.59 -7.83 9.67
C ASP A 505 -10.10 -7.20 10.97
N VAL A 506 -10.70 -6.01 10.90
CA VAL A 506 -11.28 -5.34 12.08
C VAL A 506 -12.50 -6.11 12.59
N MET A 507 -13.40 -6.50 11.67
CA MET A 507 -14.57 -7.32 12.00
C MET A 507 -14.18 -8.69 12.55
N LEU A 508 -13.19 -9.35 11.92
CA LEU A 508 -12.70 -10.66 12.32
C LEU A 508 -12.03 -10.60 13.70
N ALA A 509 -11.19 -9.60 13.97
CA ALA A 509 -10.54 -9.43 15.27
C ALA A 509 -11.57 -9.24 16.40
N LYS A 510 -12.60 -8.42 16.17
CA LYS A 510 -13.72 -8.25 17.11
C LYS A 510 -14.47 -9.56 17.34
N ALA A 511 -14.79 -10.30 16.28
CA ALA A 511 -15.47 -11.59 16.39
C ALA A 511 -14.62 -12.60 17.19
N MET A 512 -13.33 -12.72 16.86
CA MET A 512 -12.38 -13.59 17.59
C MET A 512 -12.31 -13.24 19.07
N TRP A 513 -12.29 -11.95 19.42
CA TRP A 513 -12.35 -11.52 20.83
C TRP A 513 -13.64 -11.98 21.52
N GLN A 514 -14.80 -11.75 20.90
CA GLN A 514 -16.10 -12.19 21.45
C GLN A 514 -16.20 -13.71 21.63
N PHE A 515 -15.53 -14.49 20.78
CA PHE A 515 -15.45 -15.94 20.93
C PHE A 515 -14.51 -16.40 22.05
N ARG A 516 -13.45 -15.65 22.36
CA ARG A 516 -12.55 -16.00 23.49
C ARG A 516 -13.19 -15.78 24.87
N GLY A 517 -14.22 -14.93 24.94
CA GLY A 517 -14.99 -14.67 26.17
C GLY A 517 -16.13 -15.67 26.45
N LYS A 518 -16.39 -16.62 25.54
CA LYS A 518 -17.36 -17.72 25.69
C LYS A 518 -16.65 -19.04 25.88
#